data_AF-A0AAJ5VYP5-F1
#
_entry.id   AF-A0AAJ5VYP5-F1
#
_cell.length_a   1.000
_cell.length_b   1.000
_cell.length_c   1.000
_cell.angle_alpha   90.00
_cell.angle_beta   90.00
_cell.angle_gamma   90.00
#
_symmetry.space_group_name_H-M   'P 1'
#
loop_
_entity.id
_entity.type
_entity.pdbx_description
1 polymer ?
#
loop_
_entity_poly.entity_id
_entity_poly.type
_entity_poly.pdbx_seq_one_letter_code
_entity_poly.pdbx_strand_id
1 'polypeptide(L)'
;MTKYMAAVAIVLLGALPAFAASGDAWAEFVAKVEESCVAAAEGTFENPQAIVDPFGSENYGLAIVTGTGASGRVAAIICVFDKQTETVQIGGELDVSVTSND
;
A
#
# COMPACT_ATOMS: atom_id res chain seq x y z
N MET A 1 59.42 -20.55 13.14
CA MET A 1 58.44 -19.96 14.08
C MET A 1 57.91 -18.66 13.50
N THR A 2 56.90 -18.71 12.63
CA THR A 2 56.08 -17.52 12.29
C THR A 2 54.74 -18.00 11.74
N LYS A 3 53.96 -18.62 12.62
CA LYS A 3 52.51 -18.71 12.44
C LYS A 3 51.94 -17.33 12.77
N TYR A 4 50.73 -17.02 12.31
CA TYR A 4 49.99 -15.75 12.49
C TYR A 4 50.23 -14.68 11.42
N MET A 5 49.58 -14.89 10.27
CA MET A 5 48.82 -13.80 9.65
C MET A 5 47.45 -14.36 9.28
N ALA A 6 46.55 -14.40 10.28
CA ALA A 6 45.14 -14.61 10.05
C ALA A 6 44.61 -13.32 9.38
N ALA A 7 44.39 -13.39 8.07
CA ALA A 7 43.81 -12.30 7.31
C ALA A 7 42.37 -12.05 7.78
N VAL A 8 42.13 -10.82 8.22
CA VAL A 8 40.82 -10.29 8.61
C VAL A 8 39.92 -10.30 7.37
N ALA A 9 38.91 -11.17 7.36
CA ALA A 9 37.84 -11.12 6.37
C ALA A 9 36.91 -9.95 6.72
N ILE A 10 37.08 -8.84 6.02
CA ILE A 10 36.15 -7.70 6.06
C ILE A 10 34.82 -8.19 5.47
N VAL A 11 33.82 -8.39 6.33
CA VAL A 11 32.43 -8.56 5.91
C VAL A 11 31.95 -7.20 5.41
N LEU A 12 32.04 -6.99 4.09
CA LEU A 12 31.30 -5.93 3.40
C LEU A 12 29.81 -6.31 3.48
N LEU A 13 29.16 -5.98 4.59
CA LEU A 13 27.71 -5.87 4.62
C LEU A 13 27.36 -4.76 3.61
N GLY A 14 26.91 -5.19 2.43
CA GLY A 14 26.44 -4.30 1.40
C GLY A 14 25.42 -3.35 2.01
N ALA A 15 25.76 -2.06 2.02
CA ALA A 15 24.77 -1.01 2.06
C ALA A 15 23.93 -1.20 0.79
N LEU A 16 22.87 -2.00 0.89
CA LEU A 16 21.81 -1.95 -0.09
C LEU A 16 21.39 -0.48 -0.14
N PRO A 17 21.32 0.15 -1.33
CA PRO A 17 20.75 1.47 -1.40
C PRO A 17 19.35 1.35 -0.80
N ALA A 18 19.16 1.98 0.36
CA ALA A 18 17.83 2.38 0.76
C ALA A 18 17.41 3.35 -0.35
N PHE A 19 16.79 2.82 -1.40
CA PHE A 19 16.04 3.61 -2.36
C PHE A 19 14.94 4.25 -1.53
N ALA A 20 15.26 5.41 -0.94
CA ALA A 20 14.27 6.41 -0.62
C ALA A 20 13.48 6.54 -1.92
N ALA A 21 12.24 6.05 -1.92
CA ALA A 21 11.43 6.01 -3.11
C ALA A 21 11.45 7.41 -3.73
N SER A 22 12.04 7.53 -4.92
CA SER A 22 12.00 8.78 -5.68
C SER A 22 10.52 9.13 -5.90
N GLY A 23 10.16 10.42 -5.88
CA GLY A 23 8.76 10.86 -5.91
C GLY A 23 7.91 10.19 -7.01
N ASP A 24 8.52 9.90 -8.17
CA ASP A 24 7.86 9.21 -9.28
C ASP A 24 7.46 7.76 -8.96
N ALA A 25 8.32 7.01 -8.26
CA ALA A 25 8.00 5.65 -7.81
C ALA A 25 6.89 5.65 -6.75
N TRP A 26 6.71 6.77 -6.05
CA TRP A 26 5.63 6.94 -5.08
C TRP A 26 4.29 7.22 -5.75
N ALA A 27 4.28 8.03 -6.81
CA ALA A 27 3.08 8.29 -7.60
C ALA A 27 2.57 7.01 -8.29
N GLU A 28 3.47 6.21 -8.87
CA GLU A 28 3.13 4.92 -9.47
C GLU A 28 2.56 3.94 -8.43
N PHE A 29 3.13 3.93 -7.22
CA PHE A 29 2.63 3.10 -6.12
C PHE A 29 1.23 3.52 -5.69
N VAL A 30 0.98 4.82 -5.49
CA VAL A 30 -0.34 5.34 -5.10
C VAL A 30 -1.38 4.98 -6.15
N ALA A 31 -1.07 5.22 -7.44
CA ALA A 31 -1.97 4.86 -8.54
C ALA A 31 -2.26 3.35 -8.57
N LYS A 32 -1.25 2.50 -8.37
CA LYS A 32 -1.44 1.06 -8.33
C LYS A 32 -2.35 0.61 -7.19
N VAL A 33 -2.19 1.18 -6.00
CA VAL A 33 -3.06 0.90 -4.85
C VAL A 33 -4.48 1.35 -5.14
N GLU A 34 -4.66 2.57 -5.67
CA GLU A 34 -5.96 3.11 -6.03
C GLU A 34 -6.70 2.21 -7.02
N GLU A 35 -6.07 1.90 -8.16
CA GLU A 35 -6.64 1.06 -9.21
C GLU A 35 -7.01 -0.33 -8.68
N SER A 36 -6.11 -0.96 -7.92
CA SER A 36 -6.33 -2.31 -7.38
C SER A 36 -7.48 -2.32 -6.36
N CYS A 37 -7.58 -1.30 -5.52
CA CYS A 37 -8.62 -1.18 -4.51
C CYS A 37 -9.99 -0.86 -5.12
N VAL A 38 -10.04 0.01 -6.12
CA VAL A 38 -11.28 0.32 -6.85
C VAL A 38 -11.79 -0.92 -7.56
N ALA A 39 -10.91 -1.63 -8.29
CA ALA A 39 -11.27 -2.86 -8.99
C ALA A 39 -11.78 -3.95 -8.04
N ALA A 40 -11.18 -4.11 -6.86
CA ALA A 40 -11.63 -5.07 -5.86
C ALA A 40 -12.98 -4.69 -5.20
N ALA A 41 -13.36 -3.41 -5.24
CA ALA A 41 -14.62 -2.92 -4.72
C ALA A 41 -15.77 -2.97 -5.75
N GLU A 42 -15.46 -3.21 -7.03
CA GLU A 42 -16.47 -3.39 -8.07
C GLU A 42 -17.42 -4.54 -7.69
N GLY A 43 -18.73 -4.27 -7.77
CA GLY A 43 -19.77 -5.21 -7.36
C GLY A 43 -20.17 -5.14 -5.88
N THR A 44 -19.35 -4.51 -5.02
CA THR A 44 -19.78 -4.13 -3.65
C THR A 44 -20.38 -2.73 -3.65
N PHE A 45 -19.73 -1.81 -4.36
CA PHE A 45 -20.15 -0.42 -4.47
C PHE A 45 -20.48 -0.03 -5.91
N GLU A 46 -21.47 0.85 -6.04
CA GLU A 46 -21.70 1.64 -7.24
C GLU A 46 -20.75 2.85 -7.24
N ASN A 47 -20.05 3.06 -8.35
CA ASN A 47 -19.05 4.12 -8.55
C ASN A 47 -18.01 4.22 -7.42
N PRO A 48 -17.26 3.14 -7.13
CA PRO A 48 -16.26 3.15 -6.06
C PRO A 48 -15.16 4.19 -6.33
N GLN A 49 -14.76 4.91 -5.28
CA GLN A 49 -13.63 5.84 -5.29
C GLN A 49 -12.72 5.55 -4.11
N ALA A 50 -11.41 5.51 -4.33
CA ALA A 50 -10.43 5.21 -3.30
C ALA A 50 -9.61 6.45 -2.92
N ILE A 51 -9.53 6.73 -1.62
CA ILE A 51 -8.60 7.70 -1.05
C ILE A 51 -7.43 6.91 -0.45
N VAL A 52 -6.26 7.03 -1.06
CA VAL A 52 -5.06 6.28 -0.68
C VAL A 52 -4.29 7.01 0.41
N ASP A 53 -3.83 6.28 1.42
CA ASP A 53 -2.82 6.76 2.36
C ASP A 53 -1.49 6.96 1.63
N PRO A 54 -0.99 8.21 1.49
CA PRO A 54 0.19 8.52 0.69
C PRO A 54 1.48 7.92 1.27
N PHE A 55 1.49 7.52 2.53
CA PHE A 55 2.62 6.82 3.15
C PHE A 55 2.35 5.32 3.20
N GLY A 56 1.11 4.96 3.49
CA GLY A 56 0.70 3.61 3.83
C GLY A 56 1.43 3.11 5.07
N SER A 57 1.76 1.82 5.08
CA SER A 57 2.59 1.20 6.10
C SER A 57 3.86 0.62 5.49
N GLU A 58 4.74 0.07 6.34
CA GLU A 58 5.98 -0.58 5.91
C GLU A 58 5.73 -1.64 4.82
N ASN A 59 4.70 -2.49 5.01
CA ASN A 59 4.43 -3.64 4.14
C ASN A 59 3.18 -3.50 3.27
N TYR A 60 2.32 -2.52 3.56
CA TYR A 60 1.00 -2.42 2.92
C TYR A 60 0.72 -1.01 2.39
N GLY A 61 0.08 -0.94 1.22
CA GLY A 61 -0.69 0.22 0.81
C GLY A 61 -2.06 0.18 1.47
N LEU A 62 -2.52 1.32 1.97
CA LEU A 62 -3.82 1.42 2.64
C LEU A 62 -4.66 2.42 1.86
N ALA A 63 -5.93 2.09 1.64
CA ALA A 63 -6.87 3.01 1.04
C ALA A 63 -8.24 2.85 1.69
N ILE A 64 -9.00 3.94 1.70
CA ILE A 64 -10.42 3.90 2.06
C ILE A 64 -11.20 4.03 0.77
N VAL A 65 -11.98 3.01 0.43
CA VAL A 65 -12.85 3.02 -0.74
C VAL A 65 -14.25 3.40 -0.28
N THR A 66 -14.84 4.39 -0.93
CA THR A 66 -16.20 4.86 -0.67
C THR A 66 -17.06 4.63 -1.90
N GLY A 67 -18.34 4.41 -1.69
CA GLY A 67 -19.31 4.29 -2.78
C GLY A 67 -20.71 3.99 -2.26
N THR A 68 -21.66 3.81 -3.18
CA THR A 68 -23.03 3.47 -2.80
C THR A 68 -23.17 1.97 -2.68
N GLY A 69 -23.45 1.46 -1.48
CA GLY A 69 -23.63 0.03 -1.23
C GLY A 69 -25.01 -0.47 -1.65
N ALA A 70 -25.24 -1.78 -1.52
CA ALA A 70 -26.51 -2.42 -1.89
C ALA A 70 -27.74 -1.86 -1.14
N SER A 71 -27.53 -1.24 0.03
CA SER A 71 -28.59 -0.57 0.79
C SER A 71 -29.01 0.79 0.19
N GLY A 72 -28.34 1.26 -0.88
CA GLY A 72 -28.54 2.58 -1.46
C GLY A 72 -27.94 3.72 -0.64
N ARG A 73 -27.20 3.40 0.43
CA ARG A 73 -26.50 4.37 1.28
C ARG A 73 -25.03 4.42 0.92
N VAL A 74 -24.42 5.59 1.10
CA VAL A 74 -22.97 5.74 1.01
C VAL A 74 -22.33 5.00 2.18
N ALA A 75 -21.36 4.15 1.86
CA ALA A 75 -20.58 3.41 2.83
C ALA A 75 -19.10 3.40 2.40
N ALA A 76 -18.25 2.95 3.32
CA ALA A 76 -16.83 2.81 3.10
C ALA A 76 -16.33 1.41 3.45
N ILE A 77 -15.25 0.99 2.79
CA ILE A 77 -14.46 -0.19 3.15
C ILE A 77 -13.00 0.21 3.25
N ILE A 78 -12.26 -0.51 4.09
CA ILE A 78 -10.80 -0.42 4.13
C ILE A 78 -10.24 -1.41 3.11
N CYS A 79 -9.39 -0.92 2.22
CA CYS A 79 -8.61 -1.73 1.30
C CYS A 79 -7.16 -1.79 1.76
N VAL A 80 -6.61 -3.01 1.82
CA VAL A 80 -5.21 -3.27 2.16
C VAL A 80 -4.55 -3.94 0.97
N PHE A 81 -3.57 -3.27 0.38
CA PHE A 81 -2.74 -3.78 -0.71
C PHE A 81 -1.41 -4.31 -0.14
N ASP A 82 -1.13 -5.59 -0.30
CA ASP A 82 0.14 -6.20 0.13
C ASP A 82 1.25 -5.88 -0.89
N LYS A 83 2.30 -5.19 -0.46
CA LYS A 83 3.40 -4.77 -1.34
C LYS A 83 4.27 -5.93 -1.83
N GLN A 84 4.28 -7.07 -1.13
CA GLN A 84 5.12 -8.22 -1.48
C GLN A 84 4.40 -9.16 -2.45
N THR A 85 3.11 -9.40 -2.22
CA THR A 85 2.30 -10.33 -3.01
C THR A 85 1.47 -9.65 -4.08
N GLU A 86 1.34 -8.33 -4.02
CA GLU A 86 0.48 -7.51 -4.88
C GLU A 86 -0.99 -7.92 -4.83
N THR A 87 -1.43 -8.43 -3.67
CA THR A 87 -2.81 -8.86 -3.44
C THR A 87 -3.59 -7.80 -2.67
N VAL A 88 -4.89 -7.73 -2.95
CA VAL A 88 -5.83 -6.83 -2.26
C VAL A 88 -6.67 -7.61 -1.26
N GLN A 89 -6.80 -7.05 -0.05
CA GLN A 89 -7.71 -7.51 0.98
C GLN A 89 -8.73 -6.41 1.27
N ILE A 90 -10.00 -6.78 1.24
CA ILE A 90 -11.13 -5.87 1.49
C ILE A 90 -11.71 -6.14 2.88
N GLY A 91 -11.83 -5.07 3.67
CA GLY A 91 -12.50 -5.09 4.96
C GLY A 91 -14.04 -5.10 4.85
N GLY A 92 -14.71 -5.09 6.00
CA GLY A 92 -16.16 -4.99 6.06
C GLY A 92 -16.67 -3.59 5.71
N GLU A 93 -17.96 -3.51 5.34
CA GLU A 93 -18.67 -2.26 5.11
C GLU A 93 -18.82 -1.44 6.40
N LEU A 94 -18.56 -0.15 6.30
CA LEU A 94 -18.66 0.84 7.38
C LEU A 94 -19.65 1.93 6.96
N ASP A 95 -20.60 2.26 7.83
CA ASP A 95 -21.56 3.36 7.65
C ASP A 95 -20.88 4.75 7.90
N VAL A 96 -19.78 5.03 7.21
CA VAL A 96 -19.02 6.30 7.27
C VAL A 96 -18.52 6.69 5.88
N SER A 97 -18.28 7.98 5.67
CA SER A 97 -17.63 8.51 4.46
C SER A 97 -16.39 9.31 4.84
N VAL A 98 -15.35 9.26 4.01
CA VAL A 98 -14.14 10.07 4.16
C VAL A 98 -14.19 11.22 3.16
N THR A 99 -13.96 12.43 3.64
CA THR A 99 -13.85 13.64 2.81
C THR A 99 -12.38 14.04 2.74
N SER A 100 -11.87 14.33 1.54
CA SER A 100 -10.59 15.00 1.40
C SER A 100 -10.73 16.47 1.83
N ASN A 101 -9.83 16.94 2.69
CA ASN A 101 -9.68 18.38 2.94
C ASN A 101 -8.70 18.89 1.88
N ASP A 102 -9.23 19.30 0.74
CA ASP A 102 -8.46 19.96 -0.32
C ASP A 102 -7.90 21.33 0.12
#